data_AF-A0A3C0PRI1-F1
#
_entry.id   AF-A0A3C0PRI1-F1
#
_cell.length_a   1.000
_cell.length_b   1.000
_cell.length_c   1.000
_cell.angle_alpha   90.00
_cell.angle_beta   90.00
_cell.angle_gamma   90.00
#
_symmetry.space_group_name_H-M   'P 1'
#
loop_
_entity.id
_entity.type
_entity.pdbx_description
1 polymer ?
#
loop_
_entity_poly.entity_id
_entity_poly.type
_entity_poly.pdbx_seq_one_letter_code
_entity_poly.pdbx_strand_id
1 'polypeptide(L)' 'MHFIIPIVFAVIVGLVSYLVSVTQTKRTLATQSKPLNNPALEKHFMRLAHALDLKRLHVNIYEIDPVNGLAA' A
#
# COMPACT_ATOMS: atom_id res chain seq x y z
N MET A 1 -32.21 19.48 17.51
CA MET A 1 -31.95 18.04 17.24
C MET A 1 -31.90 17.65 15.76
N HIS A 2 -32.39 18.47 14.80
CA HIS A 2 -32.30 18.14 13.35
C HIS A 2 -30.89 18.28 12.74
N PHE A 3 -29.97 19.04 13.37
CA PHE A 3 -28.61 19.25 12.86
C PHE A 3 -27.64 18.10 13.12
N ILE A 4 -27.95 17.21 14.07
CA ILE A 4 -27.07 16.08 14.40
C ILE A 4 -27.19 14.98 13.32
N ILE A 5 -28.40 14.79 12.77
CA ILE A 5 -28.67 13.80 11.72
C ILE A 5 -27.75 13.98 10.49
N PRO A 6 -27.63 15.16 9.86
CA PRO A 6 -26.74 15.34 8.70
C PRO A 6 -25.26 15.15 9.06
N ILE A 7 -24.85 15.52 10.29
CA ILE A 7 -23.47 15.32 10.75
C ILE A 7 -23.16 13.82 10.88
N VAL A 8 -24.03 13.08 11.58
CA VAL A 8 -23.89 11.62 11.75
C VAL A 8 -23.89 10.93 10.39
N PHE A 9 -24.79 11.34 9.49
CA PHE A 9 -24.84 10.81 8.14
C PHE A 9 -23.53 11.03 7.38
N ALA A 10 -22.97 12.25 7.41
CA ALA A 10 -21.69 12.54 6.77
C ALA A 10 -20.54 11.70 7.33
N VAL A 11 -20.49 11.50 8.66
CA VAL A 11 -19.48 10.65 9.30
C VAL A 11 -19.62 9.19 8.86
N ILE A 12 -20.85 8.66 8.82
CA ILE A 12 -21.09 7.28 8.36
C ILE A 12 -20.65 7.10 6.92
N VAL A 13 -21.04 8.03 6.02
CA VAL A 13 -20.66 7.97 4.62
C VAL A 13 -19.13 8.02 4.48
N GLY A 14 -18.48 8.97 5.15
CA GLY A 14 -17.02 9.08 5.13
C GLY A 14 -16.33 7.81 5.64
N LEU A 15 -16.83 7.21 6.71
CA LEU A 15 -16.29 5.97 7.26
C LEU A 15 -16.45 4.80 6.28
N VAL A 16 -17.64 4.64 5.67
CA VAL A 16 -17.87 3.59 4.66
C VAL A 16 -16.94 3.79 3.47
N SER A 17 -16.83 5.01 2.94
CA SER A 17 -15.92 5.31 1.83
C SER A 17 -14.47 5.00 2.17
N TYR A 18 -14.01 5.37 3.37
CA TYR A 18 -12.66 5.07 3.83
C TYR A 18 -12.41 3.56 3.93
N LEU A 19 -13.33 2.81 4.54
CA LEU A 19 -13.20 1.36 4.69
C LEU A 19 -13.18 0.65 3.33
N VAL A 20 -14.03 1.09 2.38
CA VAL A 20 -14.05 0.58 1.02
C VAL A 20 -12.73 0.89 0.31
N SER A 21 -12.23 2.12 0.39
CA SER A 21 -10.97 2.56 -0.23
C SER A 21 -9.80 1.72 0.26
N VAL A 22 -9.62 1.62 1.58
CA VAL A 22 -8.54 0.82 2.19
C VAL A 22 -8.65 -0.65 1.79
N THR A 23 -9.87 -1.20 1.76
CA THR A 23 -10.08 -2.61 1.39
C THR A 23 -9.73 -2.85 -0.07
N GLN A 24 -10.12 -1.95 -0.97
CA GLN A 24 -9.81 -2.06 -2.39
C GLN A 24 -8.30 -1.94 -2.63
N THR A 25 -7.62 -0.94 -2.05
CA THR A 25 -6.16 -0.80 -2.16
C THR A 25 -5.43 -2.02 -1.63
N LYS A 26 -5.83 -2.54 -0.46
CA LYS A 26 -5.23 -3.77 0.09
C LYS A 26 -5.41 -4.96 -0.84
N ARG A 27 -6.61 -5.14 -1.41
CA ARG A 27 -6.88 -6.21 -2.37
C ARG A 27 -6.04 -6.06 -3.62
N THR A 28 -5.99 -4.88 -4.22
CA THR A 28 -5.18 -4.59 -5.41
C THR A 28 -3.70 -4.86 -5.17
N LEU A 29 -3.14 -4.37 -4.06
CA LEU A 29 -1.74 -4.62 -3.72
C LEU A 29 -1.48 -6.11 -3.49
N ALA A 30 -2.39 -6.83 -2.82
CA ALA A 30 -2.22 -8.26 -2.59
C ALA A 30 -2.29 -9.08 -3.88
N THR A 31 -3.12 -8.70 -4.85
CA THR A 31 -3.27 -9.43 -6.11
C THR A 31 -2.21 -9.07 -7.14
N GLN A 32 -1.74 -7.83 -7.15
CA GLN A 32 -0.85 -7.34 -8.21
C GLN A 32 0.61 -7.21 -7.78
N SER A 33 0.92 -7.30 -6.48
CA SER A 33 2.32 -7.26 -6.03
C SER A 33 2.95 -8.66 -6.02
N LYS A 34 4.25 -8.74 -6.29
CA LYS A 34 5.05 -9.97 -6.19
C LYS A 34 6.27 -9.78 -5.30
N PRO A 35 6.76 -10.81 -4.60
CA PRO A 35 8.01 -10.71 -3.84
C PRO A 35 9.19 -10.29 -4.71
N LEU A 36 9.97 -9.33 -4.22
CA LEU A 36 11.19 -8.90 -4.89
C LEU A 36 12.29 -9.93 -4.70
N ASN A 37 12.52 -10.74 -5.74
CA ASN A 37 13.57 -11.75 -5.76
C ASN A 37 14.74 -11.28 -6.65
N ASN A 38 15.41 -10.19 -6.26
CA ASN A 38 16.60 -9.69 -6.96
C ASN A 38 17.85 -9.81 -6.05
N PRO A 39 18.80 -10.72 -6.36
CA PRO A 39 20.01 -10.92 -5.56
C PRO A 39 20.89 -9.68 -5.44
N ALA A 40 20.90 -8.81 -6.44
CA ALA A 40 21.71 -7.59 -6.42
C ALA A 40 21.25 -6.60 -5.35
N LEU A 41 19.94 -6.60 -5.03
CA LEU A 41 19.34 -5.69 -4.05
C LEU A 41 19.30 -6.27 -2.63
N GLU A 42 19.56 -7.56 -2.46
CA GLU A 42 19.46 -8.26 -1.17
C GLU A 42 20.35 -7.63 -0.10
N LYS A 43 21.59 -7.26 -0.45
CA LYS A 43 22.52 -6.59 0.47
C LYS A 43 22.00 -5.24 0.97
N HIS A 44 21.27 -4.52 0.14
CA HIS A 44 20.67 -3.23 0.51
C HIS A 44 19.51 -3.44 1.49
N PHE A 45 18.63 -4.40 1.22
CA PHE A 45 17.52 -4.72 2.12
C PHE A 45 17.98 -5.31 3.45
N MET A 46 19.07 -6.07 3.46
CA MET A 46 19.67 -6.57 4.70
C MET A 46 20.18 -5.45 5.60
N ARG A 47 20.82 -4.42 5.01
CA ARG A 47 21.24 -3.22 5.75
C ARG A 47 20.06 -2.46 6.33
N LEU A 48 18.98 -2.31 5.57
CA LEU A 48 17.74 -1.67 6.03
C LEU A 48 17.06 -2.49 7.14
N ALA A 49 16.99 -3.82 6.99
CA ALA A 49 16.43 -4.71 7.99
C ALA A 49 17.20 -4.59 9.32
N HIS A 50 18.53 -4.58 9.26
CA HIS A 50 19.38 -4.37 10.44
C HIS A 50 19.15 -3.01 11.10
N ALA A 51 18.98 -1.94 10.31
CA ALA A 51 18.71 -0.61 10.84
C ALA A 51 17.34 -0.50 11.52
N LEU A 52 16.36 -1.31 11.10
CA LEU A 52 15.01 -1.38 11.67
C LEU A 52 14.87 -2.46 12.77
N ASP A 53 15.96 -3.15 13.13
CA ASP A 53 15.96 -4.31 14.03
C ASP A 53 14.99 -5.42 13.62
N LEU A 54 14.93 -5.70 12.30
CA LEU A 54 14.10 -6.73 11.70
C LEU A 54 14.96 -7.91 11.23
N LYS A 55 14.50 -9.14 11.52
CA LYS A 55 15.16 -10.37 11.04
C LYS A 55 15.21 -10.46 9.50
N ARG A 56 14.17 -10.01 8.81
CA ARG A 56 14.07 -9.98 7.35
C ARG A 56 13.08 -8.90 6.92
N LEU A 57 13.44 -8.11 5.91
CA LEU A 57 12.53 -7.14 5.30
C LEU A 57 11.76 -7.82 4.17
N HIS A 58 10.43 -7.86 4.26
CA HIS A 58 9.57 -8.34 3.18
C HIS A 58 9.31 -7.20 2.19
N VAL A 59 9.84 -7.33 0.98
CA VAL A 59 9.67 -6.33 -0.09
C VAL A 59 8.88 -6.96 -1.22
N ASN A 60 7.75 -6.35 -1.58
CA ASN A 60 6.97 -6.71 -2.75
C ASN A 60 7.02 -5.56 -3.76
N ILE A 61 7.04 -5.88 -5.05
CA ILE A 61 6.97 -4.92 -6.15
C ILE A 61 5.58 -4.98 -6.77
N TYR A 62 5.00 -3.82 -7.01
CA TYR A 62 3.84 -3.62 -7.86
C TYR A 62 4.31 -3.06 -9.21
N GLU A 63 4.19 -3.86 -10.27
CA GLU A 63 4.64 -3.48 -11.62
C GLU A 63 3.54 -2.65 -12.30
N ILE A 64 3.90 -1.43 -12.71
CA ILE A 64 3.04 -0.56 -13.52
C ILE A 64 3.64 -0.46 -14.92
N ASP A 65 2.78 -0.40 -15.94
CA ASP A 65 3.26 -0.19 -17.30
C ASP A 65 4.01 1.15 -17.38
N PRO A 66 5.16 1.18 -18.05
CA PRO A 66 5.93 2.40 -18.16
C PRO A 66 5.09 3.46 -18.88
N VAL A 67 4.90 4.60 -18.23
CA VAL A 67 4.38 5.79 -18.91
C VAL A 67 5.50 6.32 -19.81
N ASN A 68 5.20 6.49 -21.11
CA ASN A 68 6.16 6.86 -22.16
C ASN A 68 7.30 7.81 -21.70
N GLY A 69 8.55 7.38 -21.86
CA GLY A 69 9.76 8.21 -21.78
C GLY A 69 10.59 8.19 -20.48
N LEU A 70 10.10 7.66 -19.36
CA LEU A 70 10.87 7.61 -18.09
C LEU A 70 11.55 6.25 -17.81
N ALA A 71 11.32 5.28 -18.69
CA ALA A 71 11.86 3.92 -18.62
C ALA A 71 12.52 3.49 -19.95
N ALA A 72 12.80 4.44 -20.85
CA ALA A 72 13.53 4.22 -22.11
C ALA A 72 15.02 4.53 -21.92
#